data_AF-A0A966R6Z7-F1
#
_entry.id   AF-A0A966R6Z7-F1
#
_cell.length_a   1.000
_cell.length_b   1.000
_cell.length_c   1.000
_cell.angle_alpha   90.00
_cell.angle_beta   90.00
_cell.angle_gamma   90.00
#
_symmetry.space_group_name_H-M   'P 1'
#
loop_
_entity.id
_entity.type
_entity.pdbx_description
1 polymer ?
#
loop_
_entity_poly.entity_id
_entity_poly.type
_entity_poly.pdbx_seq_one_letter_code
_entity_poly.pdbx_strand_id
1 'polypeptide(L)' 'MPKSPPPNLPEILASHALWLAGDPSGQDANLRGANLRDANLYGANLCDANLRGANLRGANLRGADLCDA' A
#
# COMPACT_ATOMS: atom_id res chain seq x y z
N MET A 1 3.26 2.10 -21.91
CA MET A 1 1.92 1.93 -21.30
C MET A 1 2.08 2.11 -19.80
N PRO A 2 1.29 2.94 -19.10
CA PRO A 2 1.33 2.95 -17.64
C PRO A 2 0.85 1.56 -17.18
N LYS A 3 1.72 0.81 -16.50
CA LYS A 3 1.32 -0.47 -15.89
C LYS A 3 0.26 -0.17 -14.84
N SER A 4 -0.86 -0.87 -14.82
CA SER A 4 -1.87 -0.73 -13.77
C SER A 4 -1.23 -0.98 -12.38
N PRO A 5 -1.89 -0.59 -11.28
CA PRO A 5 -1.53 -1.05 -9.95
C PRO A 5 -1.29 -2.56 -9.90
N PRO A 6 -0.39 -3.04 -9.02
CA PRO A 6 -0.15 -4.46 -8.88
C PRO A 6 -1.49 -5.16 -8.59
N PRO A 7 -1.82 -6.25 -9.31
CA PRO A 7 -3.15 -6.86 -9.21
C PRO A 7 -3.44 -7.42 -7.81
N ASN A 8 -2.40 -7.72 -7.03
CA ASN A 8 -2.47 -8.20 -5.65
C ASN A 8 -2.41 -7.06 -4.61
N LEU A 9 -2.63 -5.80 -5.01
CA LEU A 9 -2.65 -4.67 -4.08
C LEU A 9 -3.63 -4.89 -2.90
N PRO A 10 -4.87 -5.37 -3.09
CA PRO A 10 -5.78 -5.62 -1.98
C PRO A 10 -5.23 -6.66 -0.98
N GLU A 11 -4.64 -7.76 -1.46
CA GLU A 11 -4.02 -8.77 -0.60
C GLU A 11 -2.82 -8.23 0.16
N ILE A 12 -1.99 -7.38 -0.46
CA ILE A 12 -0.88 -6.71 0.23
C ILE A 12 -1.42 -5.85 1.37
N LEU A 13 -2.44 -5.02 1.11
CA LEU A 13 -3.04 -4.16 2.14
C LEU A 13 -3.67 -4.97 3.28
N ALA A 14 -4.36 -6.07 2.95
CA ALA A 14 -4.97 -6.95 3.94
C ALA A 14 -3.90 -7.65 4.80
N SER A 15 -2.85 -8.18 4.17
CA SER A 15 -1.76 -8.85 4.89
C SER A 15 -0.97 -7.87 5.76
N HIS A 16 -0.84 -6.63 5.32
CA HIS A 16 -0.22 -5.55 6.09
C HIS A 16 -1.05 -5.11 7.29
N ALA A 17 -2.37 -5.04 7.14
CA ALA A 17 -3.26 -4.78 8.27
C ALA A 17 -3.16 -5.87 9.35
N LEU A 18 -3.02 -7.14 8.94
CA LEU A 18 -2.75 -8.25 9.87
C LEU A 18 -1.38 -8.09 10.56
N TRP A 19 -0.36 -7.66 9.81
CA TRP A 19 0.98 -7.41 10.37
C TRP A 19 0.96 -6.32 11.45
N LEU A 20 0.29 -5.21 11.17
CA LEU A 20 0.11 -4.11 12.13
C LEU A 20 -0.70 -4.54 13.37
N ALA A 21 -1.59 -5.51 13.22
CA ALA A 21 -2.34 -6.10 14.32
C ALA A 21 -1.53 -7.11 15.15
N GLY A 22 -0.28 -7.41 14.76
CA GLY A 22 0.56 -8.42 15.40
C GLY A 22 0.17 -9.86 15.05
N ASP A 23 -0.61 -10.07 14.00
CA ASP A 23 -0.98 -11.40 13.54
C ASP A 23 0.20 -12.06 12.82
N PRO A 24 0.57 -13.31 13.18
CA PRO A 24 1.73 -14.00 12.60
C PRO A 24 1.57 -14.37 11.11
N SER A 25 0.35 -14.28 10.56
CA SER A 25 0.09 -14.45 9.12
C SER A 25 0.24 -13.15 8.33
N GLY A 26 0.37 -12.02 9.02
CA GLY A 26 0.59 -10.71 8.42
C GLY A 26 1.99 -10.56 7.80
N GLN A 27 2.08 -9.69 6.79
CA GLN A 27 3.33 -9.36 6.10
C GLN A 27 3.47 -7.85 5.96
N ASP A 28 4.70 -7.34 6.08
CA ASP A 28 5.01 -5.94 5.83
C ASP A 28 4.73 -5.55 4.37
N ALA A 29 4.13 -4.38 4.15
CA ALA A 29 3.84 -3.88 2.81
C ALA A 29 5.09 -3.27 2.14
N ASN A 30 5.88 -4.10 1.45
CA ASN A 30 6.93 -3.60 0.57
C ASN A 30 6.38 -3.21 -0.81
N LEU A 31 6.07 -1.94 -0.98
CA LEU A 31 5.58 -1.33 -2.22
C LEU A 31 6.66 -0.48 -2.92
N ARG A 32 7.93 -0.75 -2.64
CA ARG A 32 9.07 0.01 -3.20
C ARG A 32 9.06 -0.04 -4.73
N GLY A 33 9.03 1.12 -5.36
CA GLY A 33 9.00 1.23 -6.82
C GLY A 33 7.71 0.74 -7.47
N ALA A 34 6.67 0.38 -6.69
CA ALA A 34 5.40 -0.07 -7.22
C ALA A 34 4.74 1.04 -8.02
N ASN A 35 4.10 0.69 -9.14
CA ASN A 35 3.23 1.63 -9.81
C ASN A 35 1.88 1.63 -9.11
N LEU A 36 1.56 2.65 -8.32
CA LEU A 36 0.28 2.82 -7.63
C LEU A 36 -0.56 3.92 -8.29
N ARG A 37 -0.26 4.23 -9.56
CA ARG A 37 -0.91 5.29 -10.31
C ARG A 37 -2.42 5.02 -10.39
N ASP A 38 -3.19 6.06 -10.12
CA ASP A 38 -4.66 6.06 -10.15
C ASP A 38 -5.27 4.97 -9.21
N ALA A 39 -4.50 4.42 -8.27
CA ALA A 39 -4.98 3.42 -7.31
C ALA A 39 -5.93 4.04 -6.28
N ASN A 40 -6.99 3.31 -5.91
CA ASN A 40 -7.84 3.70 -4.80
C ASN A 40 -7.27 3.14 -3.48
N LEU A 41 -6.62 4.00 -2.70
CA LEU A 41 -6.05 3.71 -1.39
C LEU A 41 -6.84 4.41 -0.27
N TYR A 42 -8.12 4.72 -0.52
CA TYR A 42 -8.98 5.40 0.44
C TYR A 42 -9.06 4.61 1.74
N GLY A 43 -8.70 5.25 2.86
CA GLY A 43 -8.71 4.61 4.18
C GLY A 43 -7.69 3.49 4.37
N ALA A 44 -6.76 3.27 3.43
CA ALA A 44 -5.77 2.22 3.55
C ALA A 44 -4.81 2.52 4.71
N ASN A 45 -4.55 1.54 5.57
CA ASN A 45 -3.46 1.63 6.53
C ASN A 45 -2.17 1.22 5.81
N LEU A 46 -1.30 2.19 5.55
CA LEU A 46 0.02 2.04 4.94
C LEU A 46 1.12 2.42 5.94
N CYS A 47 0.81 2.45 7.25
CA CYS A 47 1.80 2.75 8.27
C CYS A 47 2.97 1.75 8.20
N ASP A 48 4.21 2.21 8.30
CA ASP A 48 5.44 1.40 8.12
C ASP A 48 5.59 0.72 6.73
N ALA A 49 4.70 0.99 5.76
CA ALA A 49 4.80 0.40 4.43
C ALA A 49 5.95 1.05 3.66
N ASN A 50 6.82 0.27 3.02
CA ASN A 50 7.91 0.84 2.22
C ASN A 50 7.38 1.37 0.87
N LEU A 51 7.11 2.68 0.78
CA LEU A 51 6.64 3.34 -0.45
C LEU A 51 7.76 3.96 -1.28
N ARG A 52 9.05 3.70 -0.96
CA ARG A 52 10.17 4.39 -1.60
C ARG A 52 10.15 4.23 -3.13
N GLY A 53 10.03 5.35 -3.83
CA GLY A 53 10.00 5.39 -5.29
C GLY A 53 8.71 4.82 -5.92
N ALA A 54 7.67 4.55 -5.13
CA ALA A 54 6.37 4.18 -5.65
C ALA A 54 5.78 5.35 -6.46
N ASN A 55 5.13 5.04 -7.58
CA ASN A 55 4.43 6.05 -8.37
C ASN A 55 2.99 6.19 -7.85
N LEU A 56 2.74 7.19 -7.00
CA LEU A 56 1.42 7.49 -6.43
C LEU A 56 0.62 8.53 -7.24
N ARG A 57 1.03 8.84 -8.49
CA ARG A 57 0.35 9.85 -9.31
C ARG A 57 -1.13 9.49 -9.46
N GLY A 58 -2.02 10.38 -9.02
CA GLY A 58 -3.47 10.20 -9.12
C GLY A 58 -4.05 9.18 -8.14
N ALA A 59 -3.25 8.60 -7.24
CA ALA A 59 -3.76 7.70 -6.22
C ALA A 59 -4.69 8.45 -5.26
N ASN A 60 -5.82 7.84 -4.92
CA ASN A 60 -6.71 8.36 -3.90
C ASN A 60 -6.21 7.94 -2.52
N LEU A 61 -5.44 8.80 -1.86
CA LEU A 61 -4.91 8.59 -0.50
C LEU A 61 -5.79 9.22 0.59
N ARG A 62 -7.02 9.64 0.27
CA ARG A 62 -7.88 10.30 1.26
C ARG A 62 -8.15 9.34 2.43
N GLY A 63 -7.81 9.77 3.64
CA GLY A 63 -7.98 8.97 4.86
C GLY A 63 -7.01 7.80 5.00
N ALA A 64 -6.05 7.65 4.09
CA ALA A 64 -4.98 6.66 4.26
C ALA A 64 -4.09 7.06 5.45
N ASP A 65 -3.68 6.06 6.24
CA ASP A 65 -2.66 6.24 7.27
C ASP A 65 -1.29 5.99 6.64
N LEU A 66 -0.38 6.95 6.76
CA LEU A 66 0.96 6.94 6.17
C LEU A 66 2.03 7.16 7.23
N CYS A 67 1.75 6.86 8.51
CA CYS A 67 2.79 6.97 9.54
C CYS A 67 4.02 6.15 9.14
N ASP A 68 5.18 6.78 9.11
CA ASP A 68 6.46 6.13 8.83
C ASP A 68 6.53 5.34 7.50
N ALA A 69 5.73 5.72 6.49
CA ALA A 69 5.66 5.11 5.16
C ALA A 69 6.67 5.68 4.12
#